data_AF-I2AKM3-F1
#
_entry.id   AF-I2AKM3-F1
#
_cell.length_a   1.000
_cell.length_b   1.000
_cell.length_c   1.000
_cell.angle_alpha   90.00
_cell.angle_beta   90.00
_cell.angle_gamma   90.00
#
_symmetry.space_group_name_H-M   'P 1'
#
loop_
_entity.id
_entity.type
_entity.pdbx_description
1 polymer ?
#
loop_
_entity_poly.entity_id
_entity_poly.type
_entity_poly.pdbx_seq_one_letter_code
_entity_poly.pdbx_strand_id
1 'polypeptide(L)'
;MSLTETTNAGAEPVAPPAVLPDDGVGALGGFSPSGGRVLLVWDAPNLDMGLGSILGRRPTALERPRFDALGRWLLSRTAEISAQRPGVVVEPEATVFTNIAPGSADVVRPWVDALRNVGFAVFAKPKIDEDSDVDRDMLAHIELRRTEGLAALVVASADGQAFRQPLEEIARSGTSVQVIGFREHASWALASDTLDFVDLEEIAGVFREPLPRIGLDSLPDQGAWLQPFRPLSALLTARV
;
A
#
# COMPACT_ATOMS: atom_id res chain seq x y z
N MET A 1 74.79 51.96 -0.13
CA MET A 1 74.55 51.51 1.26
C MET A 1 73.14 51.95 1.63
N SER A 2 72.28 50.98 1.93
CA SER A 2 71.00 51.01 2.66
C SER A 2 69.90 51.96 2.18
N LEU A 3 68.72 51.48 1.71
CA LEU A 3 67.63 50.86 2.49
C LEU A 3 67.23 51.80 3.64
N THR A 4 66.04 52.39 3.70
CA THR A 4 64.76 51.67 3.87
C THR A 4 63.53 52.57 3.64
N GLU A 5 62.45 51.93 3.15
CA GLU A 5 61.05 52.03 3.61
C GLU A 5 60.22 53.31 3.37
N THR A 6 58.90 53.27 3.17
CA THR A 6 57.92 52.21 2.91
C THR A 6 56.68 52.87 2.30
N THR A 7 56.07 52.12 1.40
CA THR A 7 54.80 52.27 0.67
C THR A 7 53.62 52.91 1.42
N ASN A 8 52.78 53.63 0.67
CA ASN A 8 51.33 53.46 0.80
C ASN A 8 50.68 53.39 -0.59
N ALA A 9 49.90 52.33 -0.79
CA ALA A 9 49.33 51.90 -2.06
C ALA A 9 48.07 52.69 -2.41
N GLY A 10 48.04 53.27 -3.62
CA GLY A 10 46.83 53.82 -4.24
C GLY A 10 46.06 52.72 -4.98
N ALA A 11 44.76 52.63 -4.73
CA ALA A 11 43.85 51.66 -5.31
C ALA A 11 43.66 51.86 -6.83
N GLU A 12 43.77 50.78 -7.60
CA GLU A 12 43.34 50.70 -9.01
C GLU A 12 41.89 50.20 -9.11
N PRO A 13 41.08 50.73 -10.05
CA PRO A 13 39.67 50.38 -10.18
C PRO A 13 39.48 49.01 -10.85
N VAL A 14 38.61 48.19 -10.24
CA VAL A 14 38.24 46.84 -10.70
C VAL A 14 37.37 46.94 -11.97
N ALA A 15 37.80 46.27 -13.04
CA ALA A 15 37.01 46.10 -14.27
C ALA A 15 35.82 45.15 -14.05
N PRO A 16 34.66 45.37 -14.70
CA PRO A 16 33.52 44.48 -14.57
C PRO A 16 33.80 43.13 -15.23
N PRO A 17 33.22 42.02 -14.72
CA PRO A 17 33.51 40.68 -15.22
C PRO A 17 32.99 40.50 -16.65
N ALA A 18 33.81 39.86 -17.48
CA ALA A 18 33.50 39.51 -18.85
C ALA A 18 32.34 38.51 -18.91
N VAL A 19 31.31 38.82 -19.72
CA VAL A 19 30.23 37.90 -20.07
C VAL A 19 30.81 36.84 -21.01
N LEU A 20 30.83 35.58 -20.55
CA LEU A 20 31.17 34.43 -21.40
C LEU A 20 29.98 34.10 -22.32
N PRO A 21 30.24 33.65 -23.56
CA PRO A 21 29.20 33.31 -24.52
C PRO A 21 28.41 32.07 -24.07
N ASP A 22 27.10 32.11 -24.31
CA ASP A 22 26.12 31.05 -24.08
C ASP A 22 26.33 29.91 -25.10
N ASP A 23 27.31 29.06 -24.84
CA ASP A 23 27.48 27.80 -25.56
C ASP A 23 26.66 26.73 -24.85
N GLY A 24 25.46 26.49 -25.38
CA GLY A 24 24.53 25.51 -24.89
C GLY A 24 25.11 24.09 -24.88
N VAL A 25 25.39 23.58 -23.68
CA VAL A 25 25.35 22.14 -23.34
C VAL A 25 25.10 22.02 -21.84
N GLY A 26 23.95 21.45 -21.45
CA GLY A 26 23.68 21.19 -20.04
C GLY A 26 22.23 20.84 -19.79
N ALA A 27 21.81 19.67 -20.29
CA ALA A 27 20.58 19.02 -19.85
C ALA A 27 20.59 18.86 -18.32
N LEU A 28 19.98 19.81 -17.61
CA LEU A 28 19.50 19.64 -16.24
C LEU A 28 18.01 19.27 -16.24
N GLY A 29 17.59 18.51 -17.26
CA GLY A 29 16.52 17.54 -17.07
C GLY A 29 17.09 16.46 -16.18
N GLY A 30 16.97 16.66 -14.87
CA GLY A 30 17.49 15.73 -13.87
C GLY A 30 17.12 14.31 -14.26
N PHE A 31 18.13 13.47 -14.44
CA PHE A 31 17.95 12.04 -14.34
C PHE A 31 17.39 11.80 -12.94
N SER A 32 16.07 11.81 -12.81
CA SER A 32 15.45 10.98 -11.79
C SER A 32 15.89 9.57 -12.20
N PRO A 33 16.74 8.87 -11.44
CA PRO A 33 16.93 7.46 -11.70
C PRO A 33 15.53 6.86 -11.78
N SER A 34 15.26 6.02 -12.78
CA SER A 34 13.98 5.31 -12.88
C SER A 34 13.77 4.59 -11.55
N GLY A 35 13.04 5.23 -10.64
CA GLY A 35 12.95 4.81 -9.25
C GLY A 35 12.17 3.51 -9.20
N GLY A 36 12.55 2.63 -8.29
CA GLY A 36 11.70 1.50 -7.97
C GLY A 36 10.52 1.96 -7.12
N ARG A 37 9.38 1.30 -7.24
CA ARG A 37 8.24 1.52 -6.36
C ARG A 37 7.85 0.24 -5.63
N VAL A 38 7.68 0.32 -4.32
CA VAL A 38 6.94 -0.71 -3.59
C VAL A 38 5.50 -0.23 -3.47
N LEU A 39 4.62 -0.85 -4.24
CA LEU A 39 3.21 -0.45 -4.31
C LEU A 39 2.37 -1.32 -3.38
N LEU A 40 1.58 -0.69 -2.51
CA LEU A 40 0.49 -1.30 -1.77
C LEU A 40 -0.85 -0.87 -2.36
N VAL A 41 -1.66 -1.84 -2.79
CA VAL A 41 -3.05 -1.64 -3.21
C VAL A 41 -3.96 -2.29 -2.19
N TRP A 42 -4.88 -1.52 -1.60
CA TRP A 42 -5.77 -2.00 -0.55
C TRP A 42 -7.24 -1.99 -0.98
N ASP A 43 -7.87 -3.15 -0.97
CA ASP A 43 -9.28 -3.37 -1.26
C ASP A 43 -10.12 -3.21 0.03
N ALA A 44 -10.61 -1.99 0.29
CA ALA A 44 -11.33 -1.73 1.54
C ALA A 44 -12.62 -2.56 1.67
N PRO A 45 -13.48 -2.69 0.63
CA PRO A 45 -14.67 -3.53 0.70
C PRO A 45 -14.35 -4.99 1.03
N ASN A 46 -13.37 -5.60 0.34
CA ASN A 46 -13.06 -7.01 0.53
C ASN A 46 -12.50 -7.31 1.93
N LEU A 47 -11.59 -6.46 2.43
CA LEU A 47 -11.02 -6.64 3.77
C LEU A 47 -12.04 -6.37 4.89
N ASP A 48 -12.92 -5.36 4.75
CA ASP A 48 -14.01 -5.15 5.72
C ASP A 48 -14.99 -6.33 5.74
N MET A 49 -15.27 -6.96 4.58
CA MET A 49 -16.10 -8.16 4.48
C MET A 49 -15.45 -9.38 5.13
N GLY A 50 -14.17 -9.64 4.84
CA GLY A 50 -13.40 -10.73 5.45
C GLY A 50 -13.33 -10.59 6.97
N LEU A 51 -13.04 -9.40 7.47
CA LEU A 51 -13.04 -9.11 8.90
C LEU A 51 -14.44 -9.33 9.51
N GLY A 52 -15.49 -8.89 8.81
CA GLY A 52 -16.86 -9.10 9.27
C GLY A 52 -17.27 -10.57 9.34
N SER A 53 -16.73 -11.42 8.46
CA SER A 53 -16.92 -12.87 8.51
C SER A 53 -16.27 -13.49 9.74
N ILE A 54 -15.03 -13.11 10.06
CA ILE A 54 -14.30 -13.57 11.25
C ILE A 54 -15.03 -13.17 12.53
N LEU A 55 -15.53 -11.94 12.59
CA LEU A 55 -16.26 -11.42 13.75
C LEU A 55 -17.72 -11.92 13.84
N GLY A 56 -18.27 -12.51 12.76
CA GLY A 56 -19.70 -12.84 12.65
C GLY A 56 -20.63 -11.62 12.58
N ARG A 57 -20.09 -10.40 12.46
CA ARG A 57 -20.83 -9.13 12.39
C ARG A 57 -20.00 -8.04 11.73
N ARG A 58 -20.64 -6.91 11.42
CA ARG A 58 -19.91 -5.73 10.92
C ARG A 58 -18.86 -5.28 11.95
N PRO A 59 -17.61 -5.03 11.53
CA PRO A 59 -16.57 -4.53 12.44
C PRO A 59 -16.88 -3.11 12.91
N THR A 60 -16.53 -2.84 14.16
CA THR A 60 -16.50 -1.48 14.71
C THR A 60 -15.21 -0.76 14.29
N ALA A 61 -15.14 0.55 14.50
CA ALA A 61 -13.94 1.33 14.20
C ALA A 61 -12.70 0.88 15.00
N LEU A 62 -12.87 0.28 16.19
CA LEU A 62 -11.75 -0.18 17.01
C LEU A 62 -11.19 -1.53 16.57
N GLU A 63 -12.01 -2.35 15.92
CA GLU A 63 -11.66 -3.69 15.40
C GLU A 63 -11.07 -3.63 14.00
N ARG A 64 -11.22 -2.50 13.30
CA ARG A 64 -10.63 -2.29 11.98
C ARG A 64 -9.11 -2.15 12.04
N PRO A 65 -8.41 -2.51 10.95
CA PRO A 65 -6.97 -2.39 10.88
C PRO A 65 -6.49 -0.95 11.01
N ARG A 66 -5.40 -0.78 11.74
CA ARG A 66 -4.70 0.49 11.91
C ARG A 66 -3.77 0.76 10.74
N PHE A 67 -4.15 1.73 9.91
CA PHE A 67 -3.37 2.12 8.73
C PHE A 67 -2.01 2.74 9.07
N ASP A 68 -1.83 3.33 10.26
CA ASP A 68 -0.52 3.80 10.70
C ASP A 68 0.46 2.65 10.96
N ALA A 69 -0.03 1.50 11.43
CA ALA A 69 0.79 0.29 11.58
C ALA A 69 1.11 -0.34 10.23
N LEU A 70 0.11 -0.43 9.34
CA LEU A 70 0.30 -0.91 7.97
C LEU A 70 1.30 -0.04 7.18
N GLY A 71 1.22 1.29 7.32
CA GLY A 71 2.17 2.21 6.69
C GLY A 71 3.60 2.00 7.18
N ARG A 72 3.81 1.81 8.49
CA ARG A 72 5.12 1.47 9.06
C ARG A 72 5.65 0.13 8.54
N TRP A 73 4.78 -0.87 8.44
CA TRP A 73 5.14 -2.16 7.85
C TRP A 73 5.56 -2.03 6.39
N LEU A 74 4.83 -1.24 5.58
CA LEU A 74 5.19 -0.99 4.19
C LEU A 74 6.55 -0.30 4.07
N LEU A 75 6.85 0.67 4.93
CA LEU A 75 8.17 1.33 4.97
C LEU A 75 9.29 0.34 5.26
N SER A 76 9.11 -0.57 6.22
CA SER A 76 10.07 -1.65 6.48
C SER A 76 10.27 -2.54 5.26
N ARG A 77 9.18 -2.94 4.59
CA ARG A 77 9.25 -3.73 3.35
C ARG A 77 9.98 -2.98 2.24
N THR A 78 9.73 -1.69 2.07
CA THR A 78 10.43 -0.86 1.09
C THR A 78 11.93 -0.80 1.38
N ALA A 79 12.34 -0.69 2.65
CA ALA A 79 13.74 -0.71 3.03
C ALA A 79 14.42 -2.06 2.68
N GLU A 80 13.74 -3.19 2.90
CA GLU A 80 14.25 -4.52 2.52
C GLU A 80 14.46 -4.64 1.00
N ILE A 81 13.49 -4.19 0.19
CA ILE A 81 13.57 -4.22 -1.27
C ILE A 81 14.66 -3.27 -1.79
N SER A 82 14.77 -2.07 -1.18
CA SER A 82 15.81 -1.09 -1.52
C SER A 82 17.22 -1.64 -1.25
N ALA A 83 17.43 -2.35 -0.15
CA ALA A 83 18.72 -2.96 0.19
C ALA A 83 19.21 -3.98 -0.87
N GLN A 84 18.28 -4.60 -1.61
CA GLN A 84 18.59 -5.54 -2.70
C GLN A 84 18.89 -4.85 -4.03
N ARG A 85 18.73 -3.52 -4.12
CA ARG A 85 18.89 -2.73 -5.35
C ARG A 85 19.80 -1.50 -5.14
N PRO A 86 21.11 -1.70 -4.89
CA PRO A 86 22.02 -0.58 -4.68
C PRO A 86 22.02 0.41 -5.86
N GLY A 87 21.97 1.71 -5.56
CA GLY A 87 21.96 2.77 -6.57
C GLY A 87 20.61 3.06 -7.21
N VAL A 88 19.55 2.34 -6.83
CA VAL A 88 18.16 2.63 -7.23
C VAL A 88 17.42 3.23 -6.04
N VAL A 89 16.83 4.42 -6.23
CA VAL A 89 15.92 5.01 -5.25
C VAL A 89 14.61 4.21 -5.30
N VAL A 90 14.20 3.63 -4.17
CA VAL A 90 12.95 2.87 -4.08
C VAL A 90 12.00 3.58 -3.12
N GLU A 91 10.84 3.98 -3.62
CA GLU A 91 9.84 4.73 -2.84
C GLU A 91 8.61 3.87 -2.52
N PRO A 92 8.03 4.02 -1.32
CA PRO A 92 6.75 3.42 -0.99
C PRO A 92 5.59 4.18 -1.66
N GLU A 93 4.59 3.47 -2.15
CA GLU A 93 3.31 4.05 -2.55
C GLU A 93 2.18 3.18 -2.00
N ALA A 94 1.15 3.80 -1.42
CA ALA A 94 0.01 3.08 -0.87
C ALA A 94 -1.31 3.73 -1.28
N THR A 95 -2.22 2.95 -1.83
CA THR A 95 -3.54 3.42 -2.29
C THR A 95 -4.66 2.55 -1.74
N VAL A 96 -5.63 3.18 -1.08
CA VAL A 96 -6.86 2.55 -0.60
C VAL A 96 -7.96 2.74 -1.63
N PHE A 97 -8.54 1.64 -2.09
CA PHE A 97 -9.68 1.60 -2.99
C PHE A 97 -10.94 1.33 -2.20
N THR A 98 -11.98 2.13 -2.44
CA THR A 98 -13.23 2.05 -1.68
C THR A 98 -14.43 2.49 -2.50
N ASN A 99 -15.58 1.93 -2.17
CA ASN A 99 -16.86 2.34 -2.72
C ASN A 99 -17.60 3.28 -1.78
N ILE A 100 -18.17 4.35 -2.34
CA ILE A 100 -19.00 5.30 -1.59
C ILE A 100 -20.47 5.09 -1.96
N ALA A 101 -21.25 4.62 -0.99
CA ALA A 101 -22.69 4.49 -1.16
C ALA A 101 -23.35 5.88 -1.22
N PRO A 102 -24.42 6.07 -2.03
CA PRO A 102 -25.18 7.31 -2.05
C PRO A 102 -25.61 7.74 -0.64
N GLY A 103 -25.40 9.01 -0.29
CA GLY A 103 -25.74 9.56 1.03
C GLY A 103 -24.77 9.22 2.17
N SER A 104 -23.69 8.47 1.92
CA SER A 104 -22.69 8.12 2.95
C SER A 104 -21.47 9.04 3.02
N ALA A 105 -21.38 10.03 2.14
CA ALA A 105 -20.17 10.85 1.96
C ALA A 105 -19.70 11.53 3.27
N ASP A 106 -20.62 12.12 4.03
CA ASP A 106 -20.26 12.80 5.29
C ASP A 106 -19.80 11.85 6.39
N VAL A 107 -20.28 10.60 6.36
CA VAL A 107 -19.86 9.54 7.30
C VAL A 107 -18.46 9.04 6.97
N VAL A 108 -18.13 8.93 5.68
CA VAL A 108 -16.86 8.35 5.21
C VAL A 108 -15.74 9.40 5.15
N ARG A 109 -16.06 10.68 5.00
CA ARG A 109 -15.09 11.78 4.90
C ARG A 109 -14.02 11.79 6.00
N PRO A 110 -14.34 11.68 7.30
CA PRO A 110 -13.32 11.68 8.35
C PRO A 110 -12.31 10.52 8.22
N TRP A 111 -12.77 9.36 7.77
CA TRP A 111 -11.91 8.20 7.53
C TRP A 111 -11.00 8.41 6.31
N VAL A 112 -11.51 8.99 5.23
CA VAL A 112 -10.69 9.36 4.05
C VAL A 112 -9.63 10.39 4.43
N ASP A 113 -10.00 11.41 5.19
CA ASP A 113 -9.05 12.44 5.64
C ASP A 113 -7.98 11.84 6.57
N ALA A 114 -8.35 10.90 7.44
CA ALA A 114 -7.40 10.17 8.28
C ALA A 114 -6.40 9.34 7.47
N LEU A 115 -6.85 8.61 6.45
CA LEU A 115 -5.97 7.85 5.54
C LEU A 115 -4.96 8.75 4.84
N ARG A 116 -5.44 9.89 4.31
CA ARG A 116 -4.60 10.87 3.62
C ARG A 116 -3.58 11.51 4.56
N ASN A 117 -3.96 11.77 5.81
CA ASN A 117 -3.03 12.29 6.83
C ASN A 117 -1.93 11.28 7.21
N VAL A 118 -2.20 9.98 7.09
CA VAL A 118 -1.17 8.93 7.27
C VAL A 118 -0.23 8.84 6.06
N GLY A 119 -0.68 9.27 4.88
CA GLY A 119 0.09 9.24 3.64
C GLY A 119 -0.43 8.27 2.59
N PHE A 120 -1.63 7.69 2.78
CA PHE A 120 -2.26 6.85 1.78
C PHE A 120 -3.01 7.71 0.75
N ALA A 121 -2.86 7.38 -0.53
CA ALA A 121 -3.80 7.82 -1.55
C ALA A 121 -5.14 7.09 -1.36
N VAL A 122 -6.23 7.74 -1.77
CA VAL A 122 -7.57 7.15 -1.69
C VAL A 122 -8.26 7.28 -3.04
N PHE A 123 -8.64 6.13 -3.62
CA PHE A 123 -9.52 6.05 -4.76
C PHE A 123 -10.93 5.71 -4.27
N ALA A 124 -11.84 6.67 -4.42
CA ALA A 124 -13.22 6.55 -3.96
C ALA A 124 -14.18 6.51 -5.17
N LYS A 125 -14.79 5.35 -5.41
CA LYS A 125 -15.73 5.12 -6.52
C LYS A 125 -17.18 5.13 -6.03
N PRO A 126 -18.07 5.96 -6.58
CA PRO A 126 -19.50 5.87 -6.25
C PRO A 126 -20.05 4.47 -6.53
N LYS A 127 -20.80 3.88 -5.59
CA LYS A 127 -21.51 2.61 -5.81
C LYS A 127 -22.87 2.91 -6.44
N ILE A 128 -22.94 2.85 -7.78
CA ILE A 128 -24.14 3.20 -8.55
C ILE A 128 -25.01 1.96 -8.76
N ASP A 129 -24.40 0.80 -8.94
CA ASP A 129 -25.02 -0.51 -9.13
C ASP A 129 -24.20 -1.64 -8.47
N GLU A 130 -24.64 -2.89 -8.65
CA GLU A 130 -23.95 -4.08 -8.12
C GLU A 130 -22.62 -4.36 -8.83
N ASP A 131 -22.46 -3.92 -10.09
CA ASP A 131 -21.26 -4.08 -10.91
C ASP A 131 -20.23 -2.94 -10.69
N SER A 132 -20.51 -2.02 -9.77
CA SER A 132 -19.64 -0.90 -9.43
C SER A 132 -18.47 -1.32 -8.51
N ASP A 133 -17.84 -2.47 -8.76
CA ASP A 133 -16.63 -2.91 -8.03
C ASP A 133 -15.43 -2.00 -8.32
N VAL A 134 -14.36 -2.14 -7.53
CA VAL A 134 -13.11 -1.36 -7.68
C VAL A 134 -11.99 -2.19 -8.31
N ASP A 135 -12.24 -3.45 -8.65
CA ASP A 135 -11.20 -4.41 -9.03
C ASP A 135 -10.49 -4.00 -10.32
N ARG A 136 -11.28 -3.54 -11.31
CA ARG A 136 -10.73 -3.02 -12.57
C ARG A 136 -9.87 -1.77 -12.37
N ASP A 137 -10.28 -0.89 -11.46
CA ASP A 137 -9.54 0.34 -11.14
C ASP A 137 -8.23 0.01 -10.41
N MET A 138 -8.25 -0.99 -9.53
CA MET A 138 -7.05 -1.53 -8.86
C MET A 138 -6.07 -2.11 -9.87
N LEU A 139 -6.53 -2.98 -10.77
CA LEU A 139 -5.68 -3.59 -11.81
C LEU A 139 -5.10 -2.53 -12.75
N ALA A 140 -5.89 -1.53 -13.15
CA ALA A 140 -5.41 -0.42 -13.97
C ALA A 140 -4.32 0.39 -13.26
N HIS A 141 -4.46 0.63 -11.97
CA HIS A 141 -3.45 1.32 -11.16
C HIS A 141 -2.15 0.51 -11.03
N ILE A 142 -2.25 -0.80 -10.83
CA ILE A 142 -1.11 -1.72 -10.79
C ILE A 142 -0.35 -1.70 -12.11
N GLU A 143 -1.06 -1.84 -13.23
CA GLU A 143 -0.43 -1.86 -14.56
C GLU A 143 0.23 -0.51 -14.88
N LEU A 144 -0.40 0.61 -14.53
CA LEU A 144 0.25 1.92 -14.65
C LEU A 144 1.58 1.95 -13.89
N ARG A 145 1.61 1.50 -12.62
CA ARG A 145 2.85 1.49 -11.82
C ARG A 145 3.89 0.52 -12.36
N ARG A 146 3.45 -0.58 -12.96
CA ARG A 146 4.32 -1.53 -13.65
C ARG A 146 5.08 -0.86 -14.79
N THR A 147 4.41 -0.03 -15.58
CA THR A 147 5.04 0.72 -16.69
C THR A 147 5.98 1.83 -16.21
N GLU A 148 5.75 2.37 -15.00
CA GLU A 148 6.55 3.45 -14.40
C GLU A 148 7.77 2.95 -13.59
N GLY A 149 7.83 1.65 -13.24
CA GLY A 149 8.93 1.07 -12.47
C GLY A 149 8.48 0.45 -11.15
N LEU A 150 7.96 -0.78 -11.22
CA LEU A 150 7.51 -1.53 -10.03
C LEU A 150 8.65 -2.39 -9.47
N ALA A 151 9.02 -2.14 -8.21
CA ALA A 151 10.05 -2.90 -7.50
C ALA A 151 9.47 -4.08 -6.72
N ALA A 152 8.32 -3.88 -6.08
CA ALA A 152 7.53 -4.93 -5.47
C ALA A 152 6.07 -4.51 -5.44
N LEU A 153 5.19 -5.49 -5.37
CA LEU A 153 3.74 -5.31 -5.32
C LEU A 153 3.19 -5.99 -4.08
N VAL A 154 2.34 -5.27 -3.35
CA VAL A 154 1.55 -5.78 -2.25
C VAL A 154 0.09 -5.51 -2.57
N VAL A 155 -0.74 -6.56 -2.60
CA VAL A 155 -2.19 -6.42 -2.78
C VAL A 155 -2.89 -6.95 -1.55
N ALA A 156 -3.61 -6.08 -0.85
CA ALA A 156 -4.52 -6.49 0.20
C ALA A 156 -5.90 -6.73 -0.40
N SER A 157 -6.20 -7.98 -0.76
CA SER A 157 -7.53 -8.45 -1.20
C SER A 157 -7.61 -9.97 -1.06
N ALA A 158 -8.79 -10.48 -0.72
CA ALA A 158 -9.11 -11.90 -0.73
C ALA A 158 -9.72 -12.36 -2.07
N ASP A 159 -9.93 -11.47 -3.05
CA ASP A 159 -10.53 -11.85 -4.34
C ASP A 159 -9.53 -12.52 -5.30
N GLY A 160 -9.53 -13.86 -5.28
CA GLY A 160 -8.71 -14.65 -6.20
C GLY A 160 -9.23 -14.70 -7.64
N GLN A 161 -10.50 -14.39 -7.90
CA GLN A 161 -11.04 -14.37 -9.26
C GLN A 161 -10.50 -13.17 -10.03
N ALA A 162 -10.47 -12.00 -9.39
CA ALA A 162 -9.96 -10.78 -9.99
C ALA A 162 -8.42 -10.76 -10.04
N PHE A 163 -7.73 -11.14 -8.95
CA PHE A 163 -6.32 -10.83 -8.79
C PHE A 163 -5.35 -11.99 -9.06
N ARG A 164 -5.74 -13.26 -8.89
CA ARG A 164 -4.77 -14.38 -8.93
C ARG A 164 -3.93 -14.38 -10.20
N GLN A 165 -4.56 -14.50 -11.37
CA GLN A 165 -3.82 -14.62 -12.63
C GLN A 165 -2.96 -13.37 -12.92
N PRO A 166 -3.49 -12.13 -12.83
CA PRO A 166 -2.68 -10.93 -13.01
C PRO A 166 -1.47 -10.84 -12.08
N LEU A 167 -1.63 -11.18 -10.80
CA LEU A 167 -0.55 -11.14 -9.82
C LEU A 167 0.53 -12.18 -10.10
N GLU A 168 0.14 -13.41 -10.47
CA GLU A 168 1.09 -14.45 -10.85
C GLU A 168 1.86 -14.09 -12.13
N GLU A 169 1.23 -13.41 -13.08
CA GLU A 169 1.90 -12.91 -14.29
C GLU A 169 2.97 -11.85 -13.95
N ILE A 170 2.67 -10.95 -13.02
CA ILE A 170 3.64 -9.97 -12.52
C ILE A 170 4.76 -10.68 -11.77
N ALA A 171 4.45 -11.65 -10.90
CA ALA A 171 5.44 -12.42 -10.16
C ALA A 171 6.41 -13.16 -11.10
N ARG A 172 5.88 -13.81 -12.14
CA ARG A 172 6.67 -14.51 -13.17
C ARG A 172 7.60 -13.58 -13.96
N SER A 173 7.33 -12.27 -14.00
CA SER A 173 8.23 -11.28 -14.59
C SER A 173 9.44 -10.90 -13.71
N GLY A 174 9.56 -11.50 -12.52
CA GLY A 174 10.66 -11.26 -11.57
C GLY A 174 10.38 -10.16 -10.54
N THR A 175 9.15 -9.64 -10.48
CA THR A 175 8.73 -8.69 -9.43
C THR A 175 8.24 -9.47 -8.21
N SER A 176 8.70 -9.15 -7.00
CA SER A 176 8.12 -9.75 -5.78
C SER A 176 6.68 -9.29 -5.62
N VAL A 177 5.75 -10.25 -5.50
CA VAL A 177 4.32 -9.98 -5.30
C VAL A 177 3.85 -10.65 -4.02
N GLN A 178 3.23 -9.88 -3.14
CA GLN A 178 2.72 -10.33 -1.87
C GLN A 178 1.23 -10.02 -1.75
N VAL A 179 0.48 -10.96 -1.21
CA VAL A 179 -0.94 -10.81 -0.89
C VAL A 179 -1.10 -10.67 0.61
N ILE A 180 -1.80 -9.61 1.04
CA ILE A 180 -2.24 -9.44 2.42
C ILE A 180 -3.70 -9.81 2.51
N GLY A 181 -4.06 -10.63 3.50
CA GLY A 181 -5.45 -10.96 3.74
C GLY A 181 -5.63 -11.71 5.04
N PHE A 182 -6.84 -12.20 5.25
CA PHE A 182 -7.09 -13.19 6.28
C PHE A 182 -6.90 -14.57 5.69
N ARG A 183 -6.14 -15.44 6.37
CA ARG A 183 -5.82 -16.80 5.89
C ARG A 183 -7.06 -17.60 5.49
N GLU A 184 -8.17 -17.37 6.19
CA GLU A 184 -9.47 -18.01 6.01
C GLU A 184 -10.14 -17.65 4.67
N HIS A 185 -9.73 -16.53 4.06
CA HIS A 185 -10.34 -15.98 2.86
C HIS A 185 -9.41 -15.95 1.65
N ALA A 186 -8.11 -16.19 1.84
CA ALA A 186 -7.09 -16.09 0.80
C ALA A 186 -6.44 -17.44 0.43
N SER A 187 -7.23 -18.52 0.41
CA SER A 187 -6.73 -19.87 0.08
C SER A 187 -6.03 -19.96 -1.28
N TRP A 188 -6.46 -19.14 -2.24
CA TRP A 188 -5.84 -19.05 -3.56
C TRP A 188 -4.42 -18.50 -3.54
N ALA A 189 -4.12 -17.55 -2.63
CA ALA A 189 -2.80 -16.96 -2.47
C ALA A 189 -1.87 -17.94 -1.74
N LEU A 190 -2.39 -18.58 -0.68
CA LEU A 190 -1.67 -19.62 0.06
C LEU A 190 -1.30 -20.85 -0.79
N ALA A 191 -2.13 -21.15 -1.80
CA ALA A 191 -1.90 -22.27 -2.71
C ALA A 191 -1.04 -21.90 -3.93
N SER A 192 -0.62 -20.64 -4.08
CA SER A 192 0.21 -20.22 -5.21
C SER A 192 1.69 -20.39 -4.88
N ASP A 193 2.44 -21.03 -5.78
CA ASP A 193 3.88 -21.19 -5.65
C ASP A 193 4.67 -19.91 -6.00
N THR A 194 3.99 -18.88 -6.51
CA THR A 194 4.63 -17.65 -7.01
C THR A 194 4.30 -16.41 -6.20
N LEU A 195 3.31 -16.48 -5.31
CA LEU A 195 2.86 -15.35 -4.50
C LEU A 195 3.26 -15.57 -3.05
N ASP A 196 3.80 -14.53 -2.42
CA ASP A 196 3.97 -14.52 -0.98
C ASP A 196 2.64 -14.18 -0.31
N PHE A 197 2.33 -14.78 0.83
CA PHE A 197 1.15 -14.44 1.62
C PHE A 197 1.55 -13.92 3.00
N VAL A 198 0.88 -12.84 3.45
CA VAL A 198 1.00 -12.31 4.81
C VAL A 198 -0.39 -12.23 5.41
N ASP A 199 -0.56 -12.87 6.57
CA ASP A 199 -1.81 -12.69 7.31
C ASP A 199 -1.85 -11.27 7.88
N LEU A 200 -2.95 -10.55 7.64
CA LEU A 200 -3.12 -9.17 8.09
C LEU A 200 -2.96 -9.04 9.61
N GLU A 201 -3.30 -10.06 10.38
CA GLU A 201 -3.12 -10.05 11.84
C GLU A 201 -1.67 -10.20 12.29
N GLU A 202 -0.81 -10.82 11.47
CA GLU A 202 0.62 -10.98 11.78
C GLU A 202 1.39 -9.65 11.64
N ILE A 203 0.79 -8.63 11.00
CA ILE A 203 1.38 -7.30 10.91
C ILE A 203 1.26 -6.59 12.27
N ALA A 204 2.40 -6.42 12.93
CA ALA A 204 2.49 -5.88 14.27
C ALA A 204 1.74 -4.55 14.45
N GLY A 205 0.77 -4.55 15.36
CA GLY A 205 0.00 -3.37 15.75
C GLY A 205 -1.12 -2.97 14.79
N VAL A 206 -1.40 -3.77 13.75
CA VAL A 206 -2.56 -3.55 12.86
C VAL A 206 -3.87 -3.74 13.61
N PHE A 207 -3.99 -4.78 14.44
CA PHE A 207 -5.11 -4.93 15.36
C PHE A 207 -4.70 -4.60 16.79
N ARG A 208 -5.63 -4.03 17.57
CA ARG A 208 -5.39 -3.73 19.00
C ARG A 208 -5.47 -4.96 19.88
N GLU A 209 -6.36 -5.87 19.52
CA GLU A 209 -6.60 -7.13 20.18
C GLU A 209 -6.55 -8.23 19.11
N PRO A 210 -6.11 -9.44 19.47
CA PRO A 210 -6.21 -10.58 18.57
C PRO A 210 -7.65 -10.79 18.10
N LEU A 211 -7.81 -11.17 16.84
CA LEU A 211 -9.07 -11.58 16.27
C LEU A 211 -9.56 -12.85 16.98
N PRO A 212 -10.87 -13.02 17.18
CA PRO A 212 -11.45 -14.18 17.85
C PRO A 212 -11.40 -15.42 16.93
N ARG A 213 -10.21 -15.83 16.51
CA ARG A 213 -10.01 -17.04 15.72
C ARG A 213 -10.23 -18.26 16.58
N ILE A 214 -11.13 -19.12 16.16
CA ILE A 214 -11.17 -20.49 16.66
C ILE A 214 -10.93 -21.40 15.45
N GLY A 215 -9.65 -21.61 15.15
CA GLY A 215 -9.23 -22.57 14.14
C GLY A 215 -9.31 -24.00 14.69
N LEU A 216 -9.83 -24.95 13.91
CA LEU A 216 -9.86 -26.36 14.27
C LEU A 216 -8.46 -26.96 14.50
N ASP A 217 -7.45 -26.33 13.90
CA ASP A 217 -6.03 -26.62 13.99
C ASP A 217 -5.36 -26.09 15.27
N SER A 218 -6.05 -25.20 16.01
CA SER A 218 -5.55 -24.57 17.25
C SER A 218 -6.55 -24.71 18.41
N LEU A 219 -7.23 -25.86 18.48
CA LEU A 219 -8.16 -26.14 19.58
C LEU A 219 -7.38 -26.43 20.88
N PRO A 220 -7.83 -25.90 22.02
CA PRO A 220 -7.25 -26.26 23.32
C PRO A 220 -7.56 -27.73 23.65
N ASP A 221 -6.75 -28.36 24.50
CA ASP A 221 -6.87 -29.78 24.85
C ASP A 221 -8.25 -30.16 25.41
N GLN A 222 -8.91 -29.23 26.12
CA GLN A 222 -10.26 -29.40 26.65
C GLN A 222 -11.38 -29.19 25.61
N GLY A 223 -11.04 -28.88 24.35
CA GLY A 223 -11.96 -28.47 23.29
C GLY A 223 -12.43 -27.01 23.42
N ALA A 224 -12.96 -26.46 22.32
CA ALA A 224 -13.54 -25.11 22.30
C ALA A 224 -14.97 -25.15 21.76
N TRP A 225 -15.83 -24.31 22.32
CA TRP A 225 -17.16 -24.05 21.77
C TRP A 225 -17.04 -23.11 20.57
N LEU A 226 -17.30 -23.62 19.37
CA LEU A 226 -17.40 -22.83 18.16
C LEU A 226 -18.78 -22.17 18.10
N GLN A 227 -18.84 -20.86 18.35
CA GLN A 227 -20.10 -20.13 18.24
C GLN A 227 -20.52 -20.03 16.76
N PRO A 228 -21.83 -20.18 16.47
CA PRO A 228 -22.31 -20.01 15.11
C PRO A 228 -22.11 -18.57 14.65
N PHE A 229 -21.53 -18.37 13.46
CA PHE A 229 -21.30 -17.04 12.87
C PHE A 229 -22.60 -16.26 12.60
N ARG A 230 -23.73 -16.96 12.49
CA ARG A 230 -25.06 -16.37 12.27
C ARG A 230 -26.13 -17.14 13.07
N PRO A 231 -27.17 -16.47 13.58
CA PRO A 231 -28.29 -17.16 14.20
C PRO A 231 -29.05 -17.98 13.15
N LEU A 232 -29.62 -19.13 13.55
CA LEU A 232 -30.39 -20.02 12.66
C LEU A 232 -31.54 -19.32 11.93
N SER A 233 -32.10 -18.26 12.53
CA SER A 233 -33.15 -17.44 11.93
C SER A 233 -32.74 -16.77 10.62
N ALA A 234 -31.44 -16.59 10.36
CA ALA A 234 -30.93 -16.01 9.12
C ALA A 234 -31.27 -16.85 7.87
N LEU A 235 -31.51 -18.16 8.02
CA LEU A 235 -31.92 -19.05 6.93
C LEU A 235 -33.30 -18.69 6.35
N LEU A 236 -34.16 -18.02 7.13
CA LEU A 236 -35.51 -17.65 6.71
C LEU A 236 -35.54 -16.42 5.80
N THR A 237 -34.42 -15.70 5.67
CA THR A 237 -34.32 -14.46 4.88
C THR A 237 -33.53 -14.65 3.58
N ALA A 238 -32.83 -15.77 3.41
CA ALA A 238 -32.21 -16.15 2.15
C ALA A 238 -33.31 -16.63 1.18
N ARG A 239 -33.83 -15.72 0.35
CA ARG A 239 -34.71 -16.10 -0.76
C ARG A 239 -33.94 -16.97 -1.75
N VAL A 240 -34.54 -18.10 -2.11
CA VAL A 240 -34.22 -18.94 -3.27
C VAL A 240 -34.46 -18.14 -4.56
#